data_AF-A0A059WS95-F1
#
_entry.id   AF-A0A059WS95-F1
#
_cell.length_a   1.000
_cell.length_b   1.000
_cell.length_c   1.000
_cell.angle_alpha   90.00
_cell.angle_beta   90.00
_cell.angle_gamma   90.00
#
_symmetry.space_group_name_H-M   'P 1'
#
loop_
_entity.id
_entity.type
_entity.pdbx_description
1 polymer ?
#
loop_
_entity_poly.entity_id
_entity_poly.type
_entity_poly.pdbx_seq_one_letter_code
_entity_poly.pdbx_strand_id
1 'polypeptide(L)'
;MLTILSQNVNQSFILFFRLVSYNVILLKSKLLMRDVDFLLISDPKIWAVSVQECHEPLIDLRHLNFLISPNRAAFYAGFTKVRAGVADKLVAAQQSLPKGMRFLFSEGHRPISLQKTMFADYYAQLQKAHPEWEADYLQRETTKYIAPPEDVPPHSTGGAFDITLVDRAGAELDMGSILDETPDKNENRNFTYAANISETHKKKSTIFN
;
A
#
# COMPACT_ATOMS: atom_id res chain seq x y z
N MET A 1 1.60 -3.08 5.24
CA MET A 1 0.64 -2.72 4.17
C MET A 1 1.43 -2.58 2.88
N LEU A 2 1.25 -3.49 1.91
CA LEU A 2 1.96 -3.41 0.63
C LEU A 2 0.95 -2.96 -0.43
N THR A 3 0.77 -1.64 -0.55
CA THR A 3 -0.03 -1.06 -1.63
C THR A 3 0.82 -1.05 -2.90
N ILE A 4 0.51 -1.91 -3.86
CA ILE A 4 1.23 -1.98 -5.15
C ILE A 4 0.46 -1.14 -6.18
N LEU A 5 1.14 -0.17 -6.79
CA LEU A 5 0.60 0.65 -7.87
C LEU A 5 0.98 0.03 -9.22
N SER A 6 -0.01 -0.23 -10.07
CA SER A 6 0.26 -0.64 -11.46
C SER A 6 0.12 0.56 -12.39
N GLN A 7 1.17 0.88 -13.16
CA GLN A 7 1.07 1.82 -14.28
C GLN A 7 1.39 1.13 -15.62
N ASN A 8 0.77 1.62 -16.70
CA ASN A 8 0.96 1.16 -18.08
C ASN A 8 2.17 1.85 -18.71
N VAL A 9 3.35 1.23 -18.62
CA VAL A 9 4.45 1.44 -19.56
C VAL A 9 5.06 0.07 -19.86
N ASN A 10 5.34 -0.17 -21.15
CA ASN A 10 5.93 -1.41 -21.67
C ASN A 10 7.07 -1.96 -20.80
N GLN A 11 6.92 -3.22 -20.39
CA GLN A 11 7.87 -4.08 -19.68
C GLN A 11 8.29 -3.62 -18.27
N SER A 12 8.21 -4.59 -17.35
CA SER A 12 8.65 -4.55 -15.94
C SER A 12 7.65 -3.95 -14.95
N PHE A 13 7.34 -4.74 -13.90
CA PHE A 13 6.67 -4.30 -12.69
C PHE A 13 7.46 -3.13 -12.08
N ILE A 14 6.90 -1.93 -12.06
CA ILE A 14 7.51 -0.79 -11.37
C ILE A 14 7.11 -0.87 -9.90
N LEU A 15 7.91 -1.60 -9.12
CA LEU A 15 8.06 -1.32 -7.69
C LEU A 15 8.94 -0.06 -7.61
N PHE A 16 8.44 1.03 -7.00
CA PHE A 16 9.19 2.28 -6.89
C PHE A 16 10.46 2.09 -6.02
N PHE A 17 11.62 1.97 -6.65
CA PHE A 17 12.95 2.24 -6.06
C PHE A 17 13.89 2.80 -7.13
N ARG A 18 14.47 3.99 -6.89
CA ARG A 18 15.72 4.40 -7.56
C ARG A 18 16.63 5.12 -6.56
N LEU A 19 17.71 4.43 -6.20
CA LEU A 19 18.92 5.00 -5.59
C LEU A 19 19.47 6.13 -6.46
N VAL A 20 19.74 7.29 -5.86
CA VAL A 20 20.67 8.28 -6.41
C VAL A 20 21.69 8.60 -5.33
N SER A 21 22.91 8.10 -5.51
CA SER A 21 24.07 8.40 -4.67
C SER A 21 24.55 9.83 -4.91
N TYR A 22 24.64 10.67 -3.87
CA TYR A 22 25.56 11.81 -3.85
C TYR A 22 26.17 12.02 -2.46
N ASN A 23 27.50 12.14 -2.44
CA ASN A 23 28.31 12.53 -1.29
C ASN A 23 28.04 13.99 -0.91
N VAL A 24 27.57 14.27 0.31
CA VAL A 24 27.83 15.56 0.99
C VAL A 24 27.98 15.37 2.51
N ILE A 25 29.22 15.62 2.94
CA ILE A 25 29.80 16.14 4.19
C ILE A 25 28.86 16.45 5.38
N LEU A 26 29.31 15.97 6.56
CA LEU A 26 28.78 16.16 7.91
C LEU A 26 28.36 17.60 8.29
N LEU A 27 27.25 17.71 9.02
CA LEU A 27 27.13 18.59 10.18
C LEU A 27 26.40 17.88 11.32
N LYS A 28 27.05 17.84 12.49
CA LYS A 28 26.58 17.20 13.71
C LYS A 28 25.42 17.99 14.32
N SER A 29 24.24 17.40 14.38
CA SER A 29 23.26 17.64 15.45
C SER A 29 22.31 16.44 15.56
N LYS A 30 22.02 16.03 16.78
CA LYS A 30 21.17 14.89 17.16
C LYS A 30 19.84 14.87 16.37
N LEU A 31 19.76 14.06 15.32
CA LEU A 31 18.51 13.64 14.69
C LEU A 31 18.65 12.14 14.44
N LEU A 32 17.92 11.34 15.21
CA LEU A 32 17.93 9.88 15.07
C LEU A 32 16.73 9.46 14.21
N MET A 33 16.86 9.65 12.91
CA MET A 33 16.28 8.76 11.90
C MET A 33 17.31 8.65 10.78
N ARG A 34 17.86 7.46 10.59
CA ARG A 34 18.74 7.16 9.45
C ARG A 34 17.86 7.04 8.21
N ASP A 35 18.24 7.81 7.19
CA ASP A 35 17.63 7.84 5.87
C ASP A 35 17.53 6.45 5.23
N VAL A 36 16.29 6.00 5.10
CA VAL A 36 15.84 5.30 3.89
C VAL A 36 14.87 6.28 3.24
N ASP A 37 15.17 6.73 2.02
CA ASP A 37 14.34 7.64 1.22
C ASP A 37 13.01 6.96 0.83
N PHE A 38 12.12 6.77 1.81
CA PHE A 38 10.76 6.33 1.56
C PHE A 38 9.92 7.57 1.23
N LEU A 39 9.53 7.69 -0.05
CA LEU A 39 8.60 8.73 -0.47
C LEU A 39 7.21 8.37 0.05
N LEU A 40 6.59 9.29 0.79
CA LEU A 40 5.17 9.16 1.13
C LEU A 40 4.33 9.30 -0.14
N ILE A 41 3.11 8.76 -0.11
CA ILE A 41 2.17 8.96 -1.21
C ILE A 41 1.85 10.44 -1.45
N SER A 42 2.00 11.26 -0.42
CA SER A 42 1.86 12.72 -0.44
C SER A 42 3.14 13.47 -0.86
N ASP A 43 4.23 12.76 -1.18
CA ASP A 43 5.48 13.40 -1.56
C ASP A 43 5.33 14.11 -2.91
N PRO A 44 5.80 15.37 -3.06
CA PRO A 44 5.70 16.11 -4.31
C PRO A 44 6.27 15.38 -5.54
N LYS A 45 7.26 14.50 -5.37
CA LYS A 45 7.81 13.68 -6.46
C LYS A 45 6.82 12.63 -6.95
N ILE A 46 5.99 12.08 -6.06
CA ILE A 46 4.89 11.17 -6.43
C ILE A 46 3.78 11.97 -7.10
N TRP A 47 3.44 13.15 -6.57
CA TRP A 47 2.42 14.05 -7.14
C TRP A 47 2.76 14.56 -8.54
N ALA A 48 4.05 14.71 -8.84
CA ALA A 48 4.50 15.09 -10.18
C ALA A 48 4.20 14.01 -11.24
N VAL A 49 3.89 12.77 -10.84
CA VAL A 49 3.49 11.71 -11.77
C VAL A 49 2.02 11.89 -12.13
N SER A 50 1.77 12.32 -13.37
CA SER A 50 0.41 12.50 -13.87
C SER A 50 -0.33 11.17 -13.96
N VAL A 51 -1.47 11.07 -13.26
CA VAL A 51 -2.39 9.93 -13.39
C VAL A 51 -3.34 10.20 -14.56
N GLN A 52 -3.34 9.31 -15.54
CA GLN A 52 -4.19 9.39 -16.72
C GLN A 52 -5.23 8.26 -16.69
N GLU A 53 -6.48 8.61 -16.96
CA GLU A 53 -7.54 7.63 -17.12
C GLU A 53 -7.24 6.73 -18.33
N CYS A 54 -7.18 5.41 -18.12
CA CYS A 54 -6.88 4.45 -19.18
C CYS A 54 -8.12 3.75 -19.76
N HIS A 55 -9.32 4.08 -19.26
CA HIS A 55 -10.61 3.52 -19.67
C HIS A 55 -10.76 1.99 -19.52
N GLU A 56 -9.80 1.33 -18.87
CA GLU A 56 -9.92 -0.08 -18.54
C GLU A 56 -11.13 -0.32 -17.61
N PRO A 57 -11.93 -1.36 -17.86
CA PRO A 57 -13.04 -1.71 -16.97
C PRO A 57 -12.52 -2.21 -15.63
N LEU A 58 -13.34 -2.05 -14.59
CA LEU A 58 -13.12 -2.69 -13.30
C LEU A 58 -13.60 -4.14 -13.35
N ILE A 59 -12.66 -5.07 -13.21
CA ILE A 59 -12.87 -6.52 -13.18
C ILE A 59 -12.94 -7.00 -11.74
N ASP A 60 -13.91 -7.87 -11.44
CA ASP A 60 -14.09 -8.47 -10.13
C ASP A 60 -13.25 -9.74 -9.98
N LEU A 61 -12.27 -9.73 -9.06
CA LEU A 61 -11.35 -10.84 -8.87
C LEU A 61 -12.02 -12.12 -8.35
N ARG A 62 -13.27 -12.03 -7.86
CA ARG A 62 -14.07 -13.22 -7.51
C ARG A 62 -14.28 -14.15 -8.71
N HIS A 63 -14.16 -13.65 -9.92
CA HIS A 63 -14.27 -14.43 -11.15
C HIS A 63 -12.93 -15.02 -11.63
N LEU A 64 -11.80 -14.72 -10.95
CA LEU A 64 -10.44 -15.09 -11.38
C LEU A 64 -9.71 -16.04 -10.41
N ASN A 65 -10.46 -16.83 -9.62
CA ASN A 65 -9.93 -17.84 -8.69
C ASN A 65 -8.94 -17.28 -7.64
N PHE A 66 -9.18 -16.05 -7.18
CA PHE A 66 -8.50 -15.50 -6.01
C PHE A 66 -9.19 -15.92 -4.71
N LEU A 67 -8.39 -16.15 -3.66
CA LEU A 67 -8.93 -16.18 -2.32
C LEU A 67 -9.24 -14.75 -1.90
N ILE A 68 -10.41 -14.52 -1.32
CA ILE A 68 -10.87 -13.20 -0.90
C ILE A 68 -10.99 -13.18 0.61
N SER A 69 -10.36 -12.20 1.26
CA SER A 69 -10.52 -11.97 2.69
C SER A 69 -11.96 -11.52 2.98
N PRO A 70 -12.64 -12.11 3.98
CA PRO A 70 -13.99 -11.69 4.35
C PRO A 70 -14.00 -10.33 5.05
N ASN A 71 -12.85 -9.83 5.51
CA ASN A 71 -12.76 -8.67 6.40
C ASN A 71 -13.42 -7.42 5.80
N ARG A 72 -13.17 -7.12 4.52
CA ARG A 72 -13.75 -5.94 3.84
C ARG A 72 -15.19 -6.14 3.38
N ALA A 73 -15.69 -7.37 3.31
CA ALA A 73 -17.02 -7.68 2.78
C ALA A 73 -18.16 -7.08 3.62
N ALA A 74 -17.94 -6.89 4.93
CA ALA A 74 -18.91 -6.28 5.83
C ALA A 74 -18.97 -4.74 5.73
N PHE A 75 -17.98 -4.10 5.11
CA PHE A 75 -17.87 -2.63 5.09
C PHE A 75 -18.50 -2.01 3.84
N TYR A 76 -18.23 -2.57 2.66
CA TYR A 76 -18.79 -2.05 1.40
C TYR A 76 -18.69 -3.05 0.24
N ALA A 77 -19.51 -2.86 -0.80
CA ALA A 77 -19.48 -3.67 -2.02
C ALA A 77 -18.47 -3.13 -3.04
N GLY A 78 -17.87 -4.03 -3.82
CA GLY A 78 -16.95 -3.67 -4.91
C GLY A 78 -15.48 -3.61 -4.53
N PHE A 79 -15.12 -3.86 -3.26
CA PHE A 79 -13.75 -3.94 -2.79
C PHE A 79 -12.90 -5.00 -3.52
N THR A 80 -13.51 -5.99 -4.17
CA THR A 80 -12.81 -7.03 -4.95
C THR A 80 -12.50 -6.64 -6.38
N LYS A 81 -12.85 -5.41 -6.79
CA LYS A 81 -12.68 -4.96 -8.17
C LYS A 81 -11.36 -4.23 -8.36
N VAL A 82 -10.68 -4.46 -9.47
CA VAL A 82 -9.46 -3.75 -9.90
C VAL A 82 -9.52 -3.50 -11.40
N ARG A 83 -8.69 -2.61 -11.96
CA ARG A 83 -8.62 -2.45 -13.42
C ARG A 83 -8.19 -3.73 -14.12
N ALA A 84 -8.66 -3.93 -15.35
CA ALA A 84 -8.36 -5.14 -16.13
C ALA A 84 -6.85 -5.44 -16.20
N GLY A 85 -5.99 -4.45 -16.49
CA GLY A 85 -4.55 -4.66 -16.55
C GLY A 85 -3.92 -4.98 -15.18
N VAL A 86 -4.54 -4.54 -14.07
CA VAL A 86 -4.14 -4.95 -12.71
C VAL A 86 -4.53 -6.40 -12.46
N ALA A 87 -5.73 -6.80 -12.86
CA ALA A 87 -6.20 -8.18 -12.73
C ALA A 87 -5.29 -9.16 -13.48
N ASP A 88 -4.90 -8.84 -14.72
CA ASP A 88 -3.99 -9.67 -15.53
C ASP A 88 -2.63 -9.84 -14.85
N LYS A 89 -2.06 -8.74 -14.31
CA LYS A 89 -0.79 -8.78 -13.57
C LYS A 89 -0.90 -9.58 -12.29
N LEU A 90 -2.01 -9.47 -11.55
CA LEU A 90 -2.26 -10.28 -10.37
C LEU A 90 -2.36 -11.76 -10.70
N VAL A 91 -3.03 -12.14 -11.81
CA VAL A 91 -3.12 -13.53 -12.27
C VAL A 91 -1.73 -14.07 -12.58
N ALA A 92 -0.92 -13.31 -13.34
CA ALA A 92 0.46 -13.69 -13.66
C ALA A 92 1.31 -13.84 -12.39
N ALA A 93 1.22 -12.90 -11.45
CA ALA A 93 1.94 -12.93 -10.19
C ALA A 93 1.52 -14.13 -9.31
N GLN A 94 0.24 -14.51 -9.31
CA GLN A 94 -0.22 -15.67 -8.56
C GLN A 94 0.36 -16.97 -9.13
N GLN A 95 0.53 -17.05 -10.45
CA GLN A 95 1.13 -18.21 -11.12
C GLN A 95 2.63 -18.33 -10.88
N SER A 96 3.32 -17.21 -10.60
CA SER A 96 4.76 -17.21 -10.29
C SER A 96 5.07 -17.49 -8.81
N LEU A 97 4.05 -17.60 -7.95
CA LEU A 97 4.27 -17.89 -6.53
C LEU A 97 4.91 -19.27 -6.31
N PRO A 98 5.75 -19.40 -5.25
CA PRO A 98 6.25 -20.69 -4.83
C PRO A 98 5.12 -21.71 -4.60
N LYS A 99 5.39 -22.98 -4.93
CA LYS A 99 4.40 -24.04 -4.81
C LYS A 99 3.81 -24.13 -3.39
N GLY A 100 2.50 -24.05 -3.29
CA GLY A 100 1.78 -24.10 -2.01
C GLY A 100 1.56 -22.74 -1.35
N MET A 101 1.89 -21.64 -2.03
CA MET A 101 1.46 -20.30 -1.64
C MET A 101 0.37 -19.78 -2.56
N ARG A 102 -0.52 -18.95 -2.03
CA ARG A 102 -1.54 -18.23 -2.79
C ARG A 102 -1.71 -16.82 -2.25
N PHE A 103 -2.24 -15.91 -3.06
CA PHE A 103 -2.67 -14.62 -2.56
C PHE A 103 -4.01 -14.74 -1.86
N LEU A 104 -4.14 -14.01 -0.75
CA LEU A 104 -5.40 -13.65 -0.12
C LEU A 104 -5.64 -12.16 -0.38
N PHE A 105 -6.64 -11.86 -1.20
CA PHE A 105 -6.97 -10.52 -1.63
C PHE A 105 -7.86 -9.82 -0.63
N SER A 106 -7.46 -8.62 -0.19
CA SER A 106 -8.14 -7.90 0.88
C SER A 106 -8.90 -6.70 0.37
N GLU A 107 -8.31 -5.88 -0.50
CA GLU A 107 -8.96 -4.66 -1.00
C GLU A 107 -8.40 -4.24 -2.36
N GLY A 108 -9.27 -3.72 -3.22
CA GLY A 108 -8.98 -3.14 -4.52
C GLY A 108 -9.69 -1.80 -4.63
N HIS A 109 -10.75 -1.72 -5.42
CA HIS A 109 -11.46 -0.47 -5.67
C HIS A 109 -12.22 0.03 -4.43
N ARG A 110 -11.89 1.25 -3.98
CA ARG A 110 -12.57 1.95 -2.88
C ARG A 110 -13.30 3.19 -3.39
N PRO A 111 -14.63 3.33 -3.17
CA PRO A 111 -15.36 4.54 -3.56
C PRO A 111 -14.75 5.82 -2.97
N ILE A 112 -14.73 6.91 -3.73
CA ILE A 112 -14.13 8.18 -3.30
C ILE A 112 -14.80 8.76 -2.04
N SER A 113 -16.10 8.53 -1.85
CA SER A 113 -16.82 8.93 -0.64
C SER A 113 -16.32 8.19 0.60
N LEU A 114 -16.00 6.90 0.45
CA LEU A 114 -15.43 6.10 1.52
C LEU A 114 -13.98 6.52 1.80
N GLN A 115 -13.18 6.79 0.77
CA GLN A 115 -11.83 7.34 0.94
C GLN A 115 -11.84 8.64 1.77
N LYS A 116 -12.76 9.57 1.45
CA LYS A 116 -12.93 10.83 2.20
C LYS A 116 -13.28 10.58 3.66
N THR A 117 -14.20 9.65 3.91
CA THR A 117 -14.65 9.29 5.27
C THR A 117 -13.48 8.70 6.07
N MET A 118 -12.79 7.70 5.51
CA MET A 118 -11.66 7.05 6.17
C MET A 118 -10.52 8.03 6.47
N PHE A 119 -10.22 8.96 5.54
CA PHE A 119 -9.20 9.98 5.76
C PHE A 119 -9.58 10.92 6.92
N ALA A 120 -10.81 11.45 6.92
CA ALA A 120 -11.30 12.34 7.97
C ALA A 120 -11.33 11.65 9.33
N ASP A 121 -11.78 10.39 9.39
CA ASP A 121 -11.85 9.61 10.62
C ASP A 121 -10.46 9.34 11.21
N TYR A 122 -9.47 9.03 10.38
CA TYR A 122 -8.11 8.80 10.86
C TYR A 122 -7.42 10.11 11.29
N TYR A 123 -7.61 11.20 10.56
CA TYR A 123 -7.15 12.52 10.96
C TYR A 123 -7.71 12.91 12.34
N ALA A 124 -9.02 12.75 12.54
CA ALA A 124 -9.68 13.06 13.81
C ALA A 124 -9.17 12.17 14.96
N GLN A 125 -8.87 10.90 14.68
CA GLN A 125 -8.24 9.99 15.65
C GLN A 125 -6.85 10.49 16.07
N LEU A 126 -5.99 10.86 15.11
CA LEU A 126 -4.66 11.41 15.40
C LEU A 126 -4.76 12.72 16.18
N GLN A 127 -5.66 13.62 15.80
CA GLN A 127 -5.87 14.88 16.50
C GLN A 127 -6.31 14.66 17.96
N LYS A 128 -7.17 13.67 18.20
CA LYS A 128 -7.60 13.32 19.56
C LYS A 128 -6.47 12.69 20.38
N ALA A 129 -5.64 11.86 19.76
CA ALA A 129 -4.53 11.19 20.42
C ALA A 129 -3.35 12.14 20.69
N HIS A 130 -3.18 13.15 19.84
CA HIS A 130 -2.07 14.10 19.85
C HIS A 130 -2.59 15.54 19.73
N PRO A 131 -3.28 16.08 20.75
CA PRO A 131 -3.83 17.43 20.73
C PRO A 131 -2.78 18.54 20.59
N GLU A 132 -1.51 18.21 20.84
CA GLU A 132 -0.36 19.10 20.70
C GLU A 132 0.21 19.19 19.28
N TRP A 133 -0.24 18.35 18.35
CA TRP A 133 0.26 18.36 16.97
C TRP A 133 -0.41 19.46 16.14
N GLU A 134 0.42 20.18 15.39
CA GLU A 134 -0.04 21.17 14.41
C GLU A 134 -0.74 20.49 13.22
N ALA A 135 -1.67 21.22 12.57
CA ALA A 135 -2.50 20.71 11.49
C ALA A 135 -1.69 20.12 10.32
N ASP A 136 -0.61 20.80 9.90
CA ASP A 136 0.25 20.32 8.82
C ASP A 136 0.95 19.00 9.17
N TYR A 137 1.32 18.83 10.44
CA TYR A 137 1.92 17.60 10.93
C TYR A 137 0.88 16.47 10.98
N LEU A 138 -0.31 16.73 11.52
CA LEU A 138 -1.44 15.79 11.51
C LEU A 138 -1.79 15.34 10.09
N GLN A 139 -1.84 16.26 9.13
CA GLN A 139 -2.08 15.95 7.73
C GLN A 139 -1.01 14.99 7.22
N ARG A 140 0.27 15.33 7.40
CA ARG A 140 1.39 14.49 6.97
C ARG A 140 1.34 13.09 7.59
N GLU A 141 1.09 12.97 8.89
CA GLU A 141 0.98 11.68 9.58
C GLU A 141 -0.24 10.88 9.10
N THR A 142 -1.36 11.54 8.81
CA THR A 142 -2.55 10.91 8.20
C THR A 142 -2.18 10.28 6.85
N THR A 143 -1.41 11.01 6.03
CA THR A 143 -1.00 10.54 4.68
C THR A 143 -0.05 9.34 4.69
N LYS A 144 0.58 9.01 5.82
CA LYS A 144 1.40 7.79 5.95
C LYS A 144 0.57 6.51 5.85
N TYR A 145 -0.73 6.61 6.08
CA TYR A 145 -1.65 5.48 6.09
C TYR A 145 -2.76 5.60 5.04
N ILE A 146 -3.34 6.78 4.87
CA ILE A 146 -4.48 6.99 3.95
C ILE A 146 -4.13 8.09 2.96
N ALA A 147 -4.17 7.77 1.66
CA ALA A 147 -3.95 8.74 0.59
C ALA A 147 -4.96 9.91 0.70
N PRO A 148 -4.52 11.17 0.48
CA PRO A 148 -5.42 12.31 0.45
C PRO A 148 -6.54 12.14 -0.60
N PRO A 149 -7.82 12.36 -0.26
CA PRO A 149 -8.93 12.12 -1.17
C PRO A 149 -8.96 13.05 -2.40
N GLU A 150 -8.35 14.23 -2.31
CA GLU A 150 -8.24 15.22 -3.39
C GLU A 150 -7.18 14.84 -4.44
N ASP A 151 -6.31 13.90 -4.14
CA ASP A 151 -5.12 13.59 -4.93
C ASP A 151 -5.19 12.18 -5.55
N VAL A 152 -6.20 11.99 -6.42
CA VAL A 152 -6.47 10.78 -7.21
C VAL A 152 -6.12 9.46 -6.45
N PRO A 153 -6.87 9.15 -5.38
CA PRO A 153 -6.51 8.08 -4.45
C PRO A 153 -6.39 6.73 -5.18
N PRO A 154 -5.27 5.99 -5.06
CA PRO A 154 -5.03 4.83 -5.90
C PRO A 154 -6.09 3.72 -5.83
N HIS A 155 -6.63 3.44 -4.65
CA HIS A 155 -7.75 2.50 -4.52
C HIS A 155 -9.01 3.02 -5.22
N SER A 156 -9.26 4.34 -5.22
CA SER A 156 -10.39 4.93 -5.95
C SER A 156 -10.23 4.94 -7.47
N THR A 157 -9.02 4.70 -8.00
CA THR A 157 -8.82 4.50 -9.44
C THR A 157 -8.94 3.04 -9.86
N GLY A 158 -8.98 2.09 -8.91
CA GLY A 158 -8.84 0.65 -9.17
C GLY A 158 -7.45 0.22 -9.61
N GLY A 159 -6.45 1.12 -9.53
CA GLY A 159 -5.05 0.87 -9.87
C GLY A 159 -4.19 0.32 -8.72
N ALA A 160 -4.76 0.24 -7.52
CA ALA A 160 -4.13 -0.27 -6.32
C ALA A 160 -4.88 -1.46 -5.72
N PHE A 161 -4.16 -2.25 -4.94
CA PHE A 161 -4.69 -3.38 -4.21
C PHE A 161 -3.87 -3.68 -2.96
N ASP A 162 -4.51 -4.32 -1.99
CA ASP A 162 -3.92 -4.88 -0.79
C ASP A 162 -4.13 -6.40 -0.78
N ILE A 163 -3.04 -7.13 -0.58
CA ILE A 163 -2.99 -8.60 -0.53
C ILE A 163 -2.11 -9.06 0.64
N THR A 164 -2.36 -10.28 1.10
CA THR A 164 -1.42 -11.06 1.90
C THR A 164 -1.19 -12.42 1.27
N LEU A 165 -0.32 -13.24 1.86
CA LEU A 165 -0.06 -14.61 1.41
C LEU A 165 -0.71 -15.61 2.37
N VAL A 166 -1.16 -16.73 1.82
CA VAL A 166 -1.54 -17.91 2.60
C VAL A 166 -0.73 -19.12 2.18
N ASP A 167 -0.53 -20.06 3.12
CA ASP A 167 0.09 -21.34 2.85
C ASP A 167 -0.89 -22.38 2.28
N ARG A 168 -0.42 -23.63 2.12
CA ARG A 168 -1.22 -24.73 1.59
C ARG A 168 -2.40 -25.11 2.50
N ALA A 169 -2.28 -24.88 3.80
CA ALA A 169 -3.35 -25.11 4.76
C ALA A 169 -4.38 -23.96 4.76
N GLY A 170 -4.12 -22.87 4.02
CA GLY A 170 -4.95 -21.67 4.00
C GLY A 170 -4.69 -20.73 5.17
N ALA A 171 -3.61 -20.95 5.93
CA ALA A 171 -3.21 -20.06 7.01
C ALA A 171 -2.49 -18.85 6.44
N GLU A 172 -2.86 -17.65 6.89
CA GLU A 172 -2.16 -16.42 6.55
C GLU A 172 -0.69 -16.49 7.01
N LEU A 173 0.22 -16.13 6.12
CA LEU A 173 1.64 -16.03 6.43
C LEU A 173 1.89 -14.72 7.17
N ASP A 174 2.70 -14.78 8.24
CA ASP A 174 3.19 -13.57 8.90
C ASP A 174 4.07 -12.78 7.93
N MET A 175 3.59 -11.61 7.54
CA MET A 175 4.27 -10.64 6.66
C MET A 175 5.06 -9.59 7.45
N GLY A 176 5.15 -9.71 8.77
CA GLY A 176 5.86 -8.79 9.67
C GLY A 176 5.04 -7.59 10.15
N SER A 177 3.80 -7.44 9.69
CA SER A 177 2.82 -6.46 10.16
C SER A 177 1.40 -7.01 10.01
N ILE A 178 0.48 -6.53 10.85
CA ILE A 178 -0.94 -6.85 10.72
C ILE A 178 -1.53 -5.96 9.62
N LEU A 179 -2.36 -6.54 8.76
CA LEU A 179 -3.08 -5.79 7.72
C LEU A 179 -3.95 -4.70 8.38
N ASP A 180 -3.98 -3.51 7.77
CA ASP A 180 -4.69 -2.33 8.26
C ASP A 180 -4.24 -1.79 9.64
N GLU A 181 -3.16 -2.30 10.25
CA GLU A 181 -2.60 -1.70 11.46
C GLU A 181 -2.02 -0.32 11.15
N THR A 182 -2.34 0.69 11.96
CA THR A 182 -1.95 2.08 11.67
C THR A 182 -0.48 2.34 12.04
N PRO A 183 0.27 3.18 11.29
CA PRO A 183 1.71 3.37 11.49
C PRO A 183 2.11 3.88 12.87
N ASP A 184 1.25 4.69 13.51
CA ASP A 184 1.42 5.20 14.88
C ASP A 184 1.41 4.08 15.93
N LYS A 185 0.70 2.98 15.66
CA LYS A 185 0.57 1.83 16.57
C LYS A 185 1.64 0.78 16.39
N ASN A 186 2.41 0.85 15.30
CA ASN A 186 3.36 -0.21 14.96
C ASN A 186 4.73 0.28 14.51
N GLU A 187 5.08 1.51 14.88
CA GLU A 187 6.40 2.09 14.60
C GLU A 187 6.77 1.98 13.11
N ASN A 188 5.79 2.16 12.23
CA ASN A 188 5.92 2.08 10.78
C ASN A 188 6.38 0.71 10.22
N ARG A 189 6.18 -0.41 10.94
CA ARG A 189 6.49 -1.77 10.43
C ARG A 189 5.80 -2.13 9.11
N ASN A 190 4.74 -1.38 8.77
CA ASN A 190 3.99 -1.51 7.54
C ASN A 190 4.78 -1.18 6.29
N PHE A 191 5.86 -0.41 6.40
CA PHE A 191 6.62 0.07 5.26
C PHE A 191 7.48 -1.03 4.68
N THR A 192 7.60 -1.05 3.36
CA THR A 192 8.46 -2.02 2.68
C THR A 192 9.91 -1.75 3.12
N TYR A 193 10.59 -2.80 3.59
CA TYR A 193 11.94 -2.73 4.19
C TYR A 193 12.06 -1.94 5.50
N ALA A 194 10.98 -1.82 6.28
CA ALA A 194 11.08 -1.24 7.62
C ALA A 194 12.25 -1.86 8.43
N ALA A 195 13.05 -1.02 9.08
CA ALA A 195 14.26 -1.47 9.76
C ALA A 195 13.96 -2.43 10.94
N ASN A 196 12.73 -2.38 11.44
CA ASN A 196 12.19 -3.14 12.57
C ASN A 196 11.40 -4.40 12.17
N ILE A 197 11.61 -4.94 10.96
CA ILE A 197 11.12 -6.28 10.56
C ILE A 197 12.27 -7.24 10.25
N SER A 198 12.07 -8.54 10.52
CA SER A 198 13.09 -9.58 10.31
C SER A 198 13.49 -9.72 8.82
N GLU A 199 14.70 -10.19 8.55
CA GLU A 199 15.15 -10.49 7.16
C GLU A 199 14.24 -11.51 6.45
N THR A 200 13.64 -12.44 7.21
CA THR A 200 12.65 -13.37 6.69
C THR A 200 11.38 -12.64 6.22
N HIS A 201 10.92 -11.62 6.96
CA HIS A 201 9.77 -10.79 6.57
C HIS A 201 10.09 -9.89 5.37
N LYS A 202 11.31 -9.35 5.29
CA LYS A 202 11.78 -8.62 4.10
C LYS A 202 11.79 -9.52 2.87
N LYS A 203 12.32 -10.74 2.97
CA LYS A 203 12.33 -11.71 1.86
C LYS A 203 10.94 -12.09 1.36
N LYS A 204 9.96 -12.23 2.25
CA LYS A 204 8.55 -12.47 1.87
C LYS A 204 7.96 -11.27 1.12
N SER A 205 8.34 -10.06 1.52
CA SER A 205 7.94 -8.81 0.85
C SER A 205 8.63 -8.60 -0.50
N THR A 206 9.66 -9.38 -0.83
CA THR A 206 10.34 -9.37 -2.15
C THR A 206 9.94 -10.52 -3.07
N ILE A 207 9.05 -11.43 -2.63
CA ILE A 207 8.50 -12.50 -3.51
C ILE A 207 7.75 -11.89 -4.72
N PHE A 208 7.37 -10.61 -4.62
CA PHE A 208 6.70 -9.84 -5.65
C PHE A 208 7.63 -9.20 -6.71
N ASN A 209 8.96 -9.43 -6.64
CA ASN A 209 9.96 -8.89 -7.58
C ASN A 209 10.39 -9.91 -8.65
#